data_AF-A0A7S1TSM9-F1
#
_entry.id   AF-A0A7S1TSM9-F1
#
_cell.length_a   1.000
_cell.length_b   1.000
_cell.length_c   1.000
_cell.angle_alpha   90.00
_cell.angle_beta   90.00
_cell.angle_gamma   90.00
#
_symmetry.space_group_name_H-M   'P 1'
#
loop_
_entity.id
_entity.type
_entity.pdbx_description
1 polymer ?
#
loop_
_entity_poly.entity_id
_entity_poly.type
_entity_poly.pdbx_seq_one_letter_code
_entity_poly.pdbx_strand_id
1 'polypeptide(L)'
;MSLADVLGAERSEQVLEELREGAVQLKAIGIREPAPWGEFLDDLAVPQDFNAAVVKQRITQNFLYFRGNYMACAAVVVLLFVLMSPTTIFVLVLAALGLVALQATRNSPIVVQGTNLDFKTRAILFGVATFLLAVITGALGTLLLSLSVAGTLATAHMVCKSPSAAARANAREEVNPNALPSAEAEARAEA
;
A
#
# COMPACT_ATOMS: atom_id res chain seq x y z
N MET A 1 22.61 17.23 7.75
CA MET A 1 23.27 16.00 8.24
C MET A 1 22.91 14.89 7.28
N SER A 2 23.86 14.45 6.47
CA SER A 2 23.70 13.39 5.46
C SER A 2 23.68 12.02 6.12
N LEU A 3 23.08 11.02 5.47
CA LEU A 3 23.17 9.60 5.86
C LEU A 3 24.63 9.13 5.96
N ALA A 4 25.49 9.66 5.09
CA ALA A 4 26.93 9.39 5.11
C ALA A 4 27.60 9.93 6.39
N ASP A 5 27.11 11.06 6.92
CA ASP A 5 27.65 11.67 8.14
C ASP A 5 27.31 10.86 9.40
N VAL A 6 26.22 10.07 9.37
CA VAL A 6 25.71 9.30 10.52
C VAL A 6 26.16 7.84 10.49
N LEU A 7 26.16 7.22 9.31
CA LEU A 7 26.36 5.77 9.15
C LEU A 7 27.72 5.40 8.54
N GLY A 8 28.46 6.37 8.01
CA GLY A 8 29.65 6.15 7.19
C GLY A 8 29.30 5.97 5.71
N ALA A 9 30.20 6.40 4.81
CA ALA A 9 29.95 6.43 3.37
C ALA A 9 29.55 5.07 2.80
N GLU A 10 30.31 4.01 3.08
CA GLU A 10 30.00 2.66 2.58
C GLU A 10 28.62 2.14 3.02
N ARG A 11 28.27 2.31 4.29
CA ARG A 11 26.99 1.83 4.83
C ARG A 11 25.82 2.65 4.28
N SER A 12 26.05 3.94 4.03
CA SER A 12 25.03 4.79 3.40
C SER A 12 24.77 4.40 1.95
N GLU A 13 25.80 4.02 1.19
CA GLU A 13 25.64 3.55 -0.20
C GLU A 13 24.92 2.21 -0.25
N GLN A 14 25.29 1.26 0.63
CA GLN A 14 24.57 -0.02 0.73
C GLN A 14 23.08 0.18 1.02
N VAL A 15 22.74 1.03 1.98
CA VAL A 15 21.34 1.33 2.31
C VAL A 15 20.63 2.01 1.14
N LEU A 16 21.29 2.94 0.43
CA LEU A 16 20.70 3.60 -0.73
C LEU A 16 20.46 2.64 -1.89
N GLU A 17 21.35 1.67 -2.09
CA GLU A 17 21.21 0.64 -3.10
C GLU A 17 20.07 -0.32 -2.77
N GLU A 18 19.99 -0.81 -1.53
CA GLU A 18 18.85 -1.61 -1.05
C GLU A 18 17.51 -0.86 -1.21
N LEU A 19 17.48 0.44 -0.90
CA LEU A 19 16.28 1.27 -1.06
C LEU A 19 15.91 1.46 -2.54
N ARG A 20 16.89 1.63 -3.43
CA ARG A 20 16.66 1.73 -4.88
C ARG A 20 16.14 0.42 -5.44
N GLU A 21 16.76 -0.71 -5.08
CA GLU A 21 16.30 -2.04 -5.48
C GLU A 21 14.88 -2.30 -4.99
N GLY A 22 14.59 -1.99 -3.72
CA GLY A 22 13.26 -2.06 -3.15
C GLY A 22 12.26 -1.19 -3.92
N ALA A 23 12.61 0.05 -4.26
CA ALA A 23 11.76 0.94 -5.04
C ALA A 23 11.49 0.40 -6.46
N VAL A 24 12.49 -0.20 -7.10
CA VAL A 24 12.33 -0.84 -8.42
C VAL A 24 11.42 -2.05 -8.32
N GLN A 25 11.57 -2.89 -7.29
CA GLN A 25 10.69 -4.04 -7.04
C GLN A 25 9.24 -3.59 -6.77
N LEU A 26 9.05 -2.50 -6.00
CA LEU A 26 7.74 -1.90 -5.75
C LEU A 26 7.08 -1.40 -7.05
N LYS A 27 7.85 -0.80 -7.95
CA LYS A 27 7.35 -0.45 -9.29
C LYS A 27 7.01 -1.69 -10.12
N ALA A 28 7.81 -2.74 -10.04
CA ALA A 28 7.60 -4.00 -10.76
C ALA A 28 6.35 -4.77 -10.31
N ILE A 29 5.96 -4.70 -9.03
CA ILE A 29 4.69 -5.26 -8.53
C ILE A 29 3.46 -4.40 -8.87
N GLY A 30 3.62 -3.34 -9.67
CA GLY A 30 2.51 -2.52 -10.15
C GLY A 30 2.10 -1.40 -9.20
N ILE A 31 3.01 -0.85 -8.39
CA ILE A 31 2.76 0.43 -7.72
C ILE A 31 3.06 1.55 -8.74
N ARG A 32 2.00 2.20 -9.23
CA ARG A 32 2.12 3.39 -10.09
C ARG A 32 2.36 4.63 -9.24
N GLU A 33 3.09 5.59 -9.80
CA GLU A 33 3.15 6.92 -9.23
C GLU A 33 1.74 7.54 -9.22
N PRO A 34 1.38 8.28 -8.15
CA PRO A 34 0.09 8.95 -8.08
C PRO A 34 -0.05 9.96 -9.22
N ALA A 35 -1.22 10.01 -9.83
CA ALA A 35 -1.58 11.05 -10.78
C ALA A 35 -1.61 12.43 -10.07
N PRO A 36 -1.52 13.55 -10.82
CA PRO A 36 -1.59 14.89 -10.24
C PRO A 36 -2.79 15.06 -9.31
N TRP A 37 -2.54 15.55 -8.09
CA TRP A 37 -3.59 15.66 -7.07
C TRP A 37 -4.72 16.62 -7.43
N GLY A 38 -4.45 17.64 -8.26
CA GLY A 38 -5.51 18.50 -8.80
C GLY A 38 -6.52 17.70 -9.63
N GLU A 39 -6.04 16.88 -10.57
CA GLU A 39 -6.92 16.01 -11.38
C GLU A 39 -7.67 14.98 -10.51
N PHE A 40 -7.04 14.50 -9.44
CA PHE A 40 -7.67 13.57 -8.50
C PHE A 40 -8.85 14.22 -7.77
N LEU A 41 -8.68 15.45 -7.27
CA LEU A 41 -9.68 16.13 -6.44
C LEU A 41 -10.75 16.89 -7.23
N ASP A 42 -10.48 17.19 -8.51
CA ASP A 42 -11.40 17.94 -9.37
C ASP A 42 -12.52 17.07 -9.97
N ASP A 43 -13.64 17.73 -10.30
CA ASP A 43 -14.76 17.15 -11.05
C ASP A 43 -15.37 15.89 -10.39
N LEU A 44 -15.64 16.03 -9.08
CA LEU A 44 -16.44 15.10 -8.30
C LEU A 44 -17.92 15.40 -8.53
N ALA A 45 -18.57 14.56 -9.33
CA ALA A 45 -19.98 14.65 -9.68
C ALA A 45 -20.67 13.30 -9.48
N VAL A 46 -21.68 13.28 -8.61
CA VAL A 46 -22.52 12.10 -8.40
C VAL A 46 -23.14 11.69 -9.74
N PRO A 47 -23.05 10.40 -10.14
CA PRO A 47 -23.67 9.93 -11.38
C PRO A 47 -25.15 10.29 -11.40
N GLN A 48 -25.62 10.87 -12.51
CA GLN A 48 -27.04 11.21 -12.68
C GLN A 48 -27.94 9.96 -12.60
N ASP A 49 -27.47 8.85 -13.17
CA ASP A 49 -28.14 7.55 -13.11
C ASP A 49 -27.23 6.50 -12.44
N PHE A 50 -27.71 5.86 -11.39
CA PHE A 50 -27.05 4.75 -10.69
C PHE A 50 -27.22 3.40 -11.42
N ASN A 51 -27.14 3.41 -12.75
CA ASN A 51 -27.15 2.19 -13.53
C ASN A 51 -25.86 1.39 -13.26
N ALA A 52 -26.00 0.09 -13.00
CA ALA A 52 -24.88 -0.80 -12.71
C ALA A 52 -23.78 -0.77 -13.80
N ALA A 53 -24.15 -0.61 -15.07
CA ALA A 53 -23.18 -0.50 -16.17
C ALA A 53 -22.35 0.79 -16.08
N VAL A 54 -23.00 1.93 -15.78
CA VAL A 54 -22.36 3.25 -15.63
C VAL A 54 -21.43 3.25 -14.42
N VAL A 55 -21.90 2.73 -13.28
CA VAL A 55 -21.11 2.62 -12.06
C VAL A 55 -19.89 1.73 -12.27
N LYS A 56 -20.07 0.54 -12.87
CA LYS A 56 -18.96 -0.37 -13.18
C LYS A 56 -17.92 0.30 -14.07
N GLN A 57 -18.36 0.99 -15.12
CA GLN A 57 -17.46 1.69 -16.03
C GLN A 57 -16.63 2.76 -15.31
N ARG A 58 -17.27 3.59 -14.47
CA ARG A 58 -16.57 4.62 -13.68
C ARG A 58 -15.54 4.01 -12.73
N ILE A 59 -15.92 2.93 -12.02
CA ILE A 59 -15.01 2.21 -11.13
C ILE A 59 -13.78 1.72 -11.90
N THR A 60 -13.96 1.00 -13.01
CA THR A 60 -12.84 0.45 -13.79
C THR A 60 -11.92 1.55 -14.30
N GLN A 61 -12.47 2.62 -14.87
CA GLN A 61 -11.67 3.71 -15.45
C GLN A 61 -10.89 4.48 -14.38
N ASN A 62 -11.55 4.84 -13.28
CA ASN A 62 -10.93 5.63 -12.22
C ASN A 62 -9.97 4.80 -11.36
N PHE A 63 -10.24 3.51 -11.13
CA PHE A 63 -9.37 2.62 -10.36
C PHE A 63 -7.99 2.49 -11.02
N LEU A 64 -7.94 2.19 -12.31
CA LEU A 64 -6.69 1.95 -13.04
C LEU A 64 -5.84 3.21 -13.17
N TYR A 65 -6.50 4.36 -13.37
CA TYR A 65 -5.84 5.66 -13.50
C TYR A 65 -5.29 6.16 -12.16
N PHE A 66 -6.11 6.17 -11.10
CA PHE A 66 -5.77 6.78 -9.81
C PHE A 66 -5.27 5.77 -8.76
N ARG A 67 -4.89 4.54 -9.13
CA ARG A 67 -4.41 3.50 -8.18
C ARG A 67 -3.33 4.01 -7.21
N GLY A 68 -2.38 4.80 -7.70
CA GLY A 68 -1.32 5.39 -6.86
C GLY A 68 -1.88 6.33 -5.80
N ASN A 69 -2.83 7.20 -6.16
CA ASN A 69 -3.50 8.10 -5.22
C ASN A 69 -4.33 7.34 -4.18
N TYR A 70 -5.06 6.30 -4.59
CA TYR A 70 -5.82 5.46 -3.65
C TYR A 70 -4.92 4.74 -2.65
N MET A 71 -3.78 4.21 -3.10
CA MET A 71 -2.79 3.61 -2.20
C MET A 71 -2.20 4.63 -1.23
N ALA A 72 -1.89 5.85 -1.69
CA ALA A 72 -1.41 6.92 -0.82
C ALA A 72 -2.45 7.34 0.22
N CYS A 73 -3.70 7.56 -0.18
CA CYS A 73 -4.80 7.87 0.74
C CYS A 73 -5.04 6.72 1.74
N ALA A 74 -5.02 5.46 1.29
CA ALA A 74 -5.17 4.31 2.16
C ALA A 74 -4.03 4.22 3.18
N ALA A 75 -2.79 4.46 2.78
CA ALA A 75 -1.64 4.49 3.68
C ALA A 75 -1.80 5.58 4.76
N VAL A 76 -2.26 6.79 4.39
CA VAL A 76 -2.53 7.87 5.35
C VAL A 76 -3.65 7.49 6.31
N VAL A 77 -4.76 6.94 5.81
CA VAL A 77 -5.88 6.50 6.67
C VAL A 77 -5.45 5.42 7.65
N VAL A 78 -4.76 4.37 7.18
CA VAL A 78 -4.24 3.30 8.03
C VAL A 78 -3.27 3.87 9.06
N LEU A 79 -2.35 4.75 8.65
CA LEU A 79 -1.40 5.39 9.55
C LEU A 79 -2.11 6.18 10.66
N LEU A 80 -3.12 6.99 10.32
CA LEU A 80 -3.89 7.75 11.30
C LEU A 80 -4.63 6.82 12.27
N PHE A 81 -5.27 5.76 11.79
CA PHE A 81 -5.94 4.79 12.66
C PHE A 81 -4.98 4.08 13.61
N VAL A 82 -3.80 3.69 13.12
CA VAL A 82 -2.74 3.09 13.94
C VAL A 82 -2.26 4.09 15.01
N LEU A 83 -1.97 5.33 14.62
CA LEU A 83 -1.46 6.36 15.53
C LEU A 83 -2.49 6.80 16.57
N MET A 84 -3.78 6.77 16.23
CA MET A 84 -4.88 7.13 17.13
C MET A 84 -5.32 5.97 18.03
N SER A 85 -4.75 4.78 17.86
CA SER A 85 -5.09 3.58 18.63
C SER A 85 -3.94 3.19 19.57
N PRO A 86 -4.07 3.48 20.88
CA PRO A 86 -3.03 3.15 21.86
C PRO A 86 -2.71 1.66 21.90
N THR A 87 -3.72 0.79 21.72
CA THR A 87 -3.53 -0.66 21.70
C THR A 87 -2.74 -1.12 20.49
N THR A 88 -2.99 -0.53 19.31
CA THR A 88 -2.24 -0.86 18.09
C THR A 88 -0.79 -0.42 18.21
N ILE A 89 -0.51 0.79 18.71
CA ILE A 89 0.85 1.25 18.98
C ILE A 89 1.55 0.31 19.96
N PHE A 90 0.88 -0.04 21.06
CA PHE A 90 1.43 -0.94 22.07
C PHE A 90 1.83 -2.30 21.49
N VAL A 91 0.95 -2.92 20.71
CA VAL A 91 1.25 -4.20 20.04
C VAL A 91 2.41 -4.06 19.07
N LEU A 92 2.47 -2.97 18.29
CA LEU A 92 3.57 -2.73 17.35
C LEU A 92 4.92 -2.54 18.08
N VAL A 93 4.94 -1.83 19.20
CA VAL A 93 6.14 -1.66 20.02
C VAL A 93 6.60 -3.00 20.59
N LEU A 94 5.69 -3.80 21.15
CA LEU A 94 6.03 -5.12 21.64
C LEU A 94 6.51 -6.05 20.52
N ALA A 95 5.89 -5.98 19.35
CA ALA A 95 6.32 -6.73 18.18
C ALA A 95 7.75 -6.32 17.76
N ALA A 96 8.04 -5.02 17.70
CA ALA A 96 9.36 -4.52 17.37
C ALA A 96 10.43 -4.97 18.37
N LEU A 97 10.15 -4.85 19.68
CA LEU A 97 11.05 -5.32 20.74
C LEU A 97 11.28 -6.83 20.66
N GLY A 98 10.22 -7.60 20.42
CA GLY A 98 10.30 -9.05 20.28
C GLY A 98 11.10 -9.48 19.04
N LEU A 99 10.97 -8.76 17.92
CA LEU A 99 11.81 -8.99 16.73
C LEU A 99 13.28 -8.69 17.03
N VAL A 100 13.59 -7.59 17.71
CA VAL A 100 14.96 -7.27 18.13
C VAL A 100 15.52 -8.39 19.02
N ALA A 101 14.74 -8.87 19.99
CA ALA A 101 15.14 -9.97 20.87
C ALA A 101 15.33 -11.30 20.11
N LEU A 102 14.46 -11.59 19.15
CA LEU A 102 14.56 -12.77 18.29
C LEU A 102 15.86 -12.74 17.46
N GLN A 103 16.19 -11.58 16.89
CA GLN A 103 17.41 -11.38 16.11
C GLN A 103 18.67 -11.43 17.00
N ALA A 104 18.62 -10.85 18.20
CA ALA A 104 19.73 -10.91 19.15
C ALA A 104 20.07 -12.34 19.59
N THR A 105 19.06 -13.23 19.60
CA THR A 105 19.22 -14.64 19.96
C THR A 105 19.37 -15.57 18.75
N ARG A 106 19.61 -15.03 17.55
CA ARG A 106 19.63 -15.79 16.30
C ARG A 106 20.62 -16.96 16.31
N ASN A 107 21.82 -16.73 16.85
CA ASN A 107 22.89 -17.74 16.88
C ASN A 107 23.01 -18.44 18.25
N SER A 108 22.17 -18.07 19.22
CA SER A 108 22.22 -18.62 20.57
C SER A 108 21.21 -19.76 20.71
N PRO A 109 21.64 -20.98 21.07
CA PRO A 109 20.73 -22.07 21.34
C PRO A 109 19.93 -21.74 22.61
N ILE A 110 18.61 -21.62 22.47
CA ILE A 110 17.72 -21.50 23.63
C ILE A 110 17.19 -22.89 23.93
N VAL A 111 17.60 -23.43 25.08
CA VAL A 111 17.14 -24.73 25.57
C VAL A 111 15.98 -24.51 26.52
N VAL A 112 14.82 -25.11 26.23
CA VAL A 112 13.68 -25.14 27.14
C VAL A 112 13.44 -26.60 27.51
N GLN A 113 13.53 -26.91 28.81
CA GLN A 113 13.33 -28.27 29.34
C GLN A 113 14.15 -29.36 28.63
N GLY A 114 15.39 -29.06 28.23
CA GLY A 114 16.28 -30.01 27.55
C GLY A 114 16.08 -30.12 26.04
N THR A 115 15.07 -29.46 25.45
CA THR A 115 14.88 -29.39 24.00
C THR A 115 15.46 -28.10 23.44
N ASN A 116 16.30 -28.19 22.40
CA ASN A 116 16.79 -27.03 21.66
C ASN A 116 15.66 -26.44 20.82
N LEU A 117 15.30 -25.19 21.08
CA LEU A 117 14.37 -24.45 20.22
C LEU A 117 15.16 -23.79 19.09
N ASP A 118 14.97 -24.34 17.89
CA ASP A 118 15.49 -23.74 16.67
C ASP A 118 14.91 -22.33 16.44
N PHE A 119 15.67 -21.48 15.77
CA PHE A 119 15.30 -20.10 15.47
C PHE A 119 13.95 -20.02 14.74
N LYS A 120 13.72 -20.93 13.76
CA LYS A 120 12.46 -20.97 13.00
C LYS A 120 11.25 -21.21 13.90
N THR A 121 11.36 -22.14 14.84
CA THR A 121 10.28 -22.44 15.79
C THR A 121 9.99 -21.24 16.69
N ARG A 122 11.03 -20.58 17.21
CA ARG A 122 10.87 -19.35 18.02
C ARG A 122 10.19 -18.24 17.24
N ALA A 123 10.56 -18.04 15.98
CA ALA A 123 9.97 -17.04 15.10
C ALA A 123 8.48 -17.30 14.85
N ILE A 124 8.10 -18.56 14.60
CA ILE A 124 6.69 -18.95 14.42
C ILE A 124 5.90 -18.71 15.72
N LEU A 125 6.41 -19.17 16.86
CA LEU A 125 5.75 -18.97 18.16
C LEU A 125 5.57 -17.49 18.47
N PHE A 126 6.59 -16.68 18.21
CA PHE A 126 6.53 -15.23 18.37
C PHE A 126 5.49 -14.57 17.45
N GLY A 127 5.44 -14.99 16.18
CA GLY A 127 4.45 -14.50 15.22
C GLY A 127 3.02 -14.84 15.65
N VAL A 128 2.78 -16.08 16.09
CA VAL A 128 1.48 -16.51 16.62
C VAL A 128 1.11 -15.73 17.88
N ALA A 129 2.04 -15.55 18.82
CA ALA A 129 1.80 -14.79 20.04
C ALA A 129 1.46 -13.32 19.74
N THR A 130 2.19 -12.69 18.81
CA THR A 130 1.93 -11.31 18.37
C THR A 130 0.57 -11.20 17.70
N PHE A 131 0.21 -12.16 16.85
CA PHE A 131 -1.10 -12.20 16.19
C PHE A 131 -2.24 -12.33 17.22
N LEU A 132 -2.14 -13.28 18.17
CA LEU A 132 -3.13 -13.44 19.24
C LEU A 132 -3.24 -12.18 20.10
N LEU A 133 -2.11 -11.56 20.43
CA LEU A 133 -2.10 -10.28 21.15
C LEU A 133 -2.84 -9.19 20.36
N ALA A 134 -2.60 -9.10 19.04
CA ALA A 134 -3.29 -8.14 18.18
C ALA A 134 -4.81 -8.39 18.11
N VAL A 135 -5.24 -9.65 18.17
CA VAL A 135 -6.67 -10.02 18.23
C VAL A 135 -7.27 -9.62 19.57
N ILE A 136 -6.65 -10.02 20.68
CA ILE A 136 -7.17 -9.81 22.05
C ILE A 136 -7.24 -8.31 22.39
N THR A 137 -6.23 -7.53 21.97
CA THR A 137 -6.16 -6.08 22.22
C THR A 137 -7.03 -5.25 21.27
N GLY A 138 -7.64 -5.88 20.27
CA GLY A 138 -8.42 -5.20 19.23
C GLY A 138 -7.58 -4.49 18.16
N ALA A 139 -6.24 -4.55 18.23
CA ALA A 139 -5.36 -3.94 17.25
C ALA A 139 -5.62 -4.45 15.82
N LEU A 140 -5.93 -5.74 15.66
CA LEU A 140 -6.32 -6.30 14.36
C LEU A 140 -7.64 -5.70 13.87
N GLY A 141 -8.61 -5.50 14.78
CA GLY A 141 -9.88 -4.85 14.46
C GLY A 141 -9.69 -3.42 13.96
N THR A 142 -8.82 -2.64 14.61
CA THR A 142 -8.46 -1.28 14.16
C THR A 142 -7.85 -1.29 12.75
N LEU A 143 -6.95 -2.24 12.46
CA LEU A 143 -6.37 -2.37 11.11
C LEU A 143 -7.43 -2.71 10.07
N LEU A 144 -8.29 -3.71 10.33
CA LEU A 144 -9.36 -4.09 9.41
C LEU A 144 -10.37 -2.95 9.19
N LEU A 145 -10.72 -2.22 10.24
CA LEU A 145 -11.59 -1.05 10.14
C LEU A 145 -10.94 0.05 9.29
N SER A 146 -9.65 0.34 9.51
CA SER A 146 -8.94 1.36 8.74
C SER A 146 -8.89 1.04 7.24
N LEU A 147 -8.67 -0.23 6.88
CA LEU A 147 -8.70 -0.69 5.50
C LEU A 147 -10.11 -0.61 4.91
N SER A 148 -11.14 -0.91 5.71
CA SER A 148 -12.54 -0.82 5.30
C SER A 148 -12.95 0.64 5.03
N VAL A 149 -12.53 1.56 5.89
CA VAL A 149 -12.73 3.01 5.70
C VAL A 149 -11.99 3.51 4.47
N ALA A 150 -10.71 3.16 4.30
CA ALA A 150 -9.93 3.52 3.13
C ALA A 150 -10.56 3.01 1.83
N GLY A 151 -10.99 1.74 1.80
CA GLY A 151 -11.66 1.12 0.66
C GLY A 151 -13.01 1.77 0.35
N THR A 152 -13.77 2.15 1.38
CA THR A 152 -15.05 2.85 1.21
C THR A 152 -14.85 4.24 0.62
N LEU A 153 -13.90 5.01 1.14
CA LEU A 153 -13.54 6.34 0.62
C LEU A 153 -13.06 6.26 -0.83
N ALA A 154 -12.19 5.30 -1.15
CA ALA A 154 -11.70 5.08 -2.50
C ALA A 154 -12.84 4.70 -3.45
N THR A 155 -13.74 3.79 -3.04
CA THR A 155 -14.90 3.39 -3.86
C THR A 155 -15.85 4.56 -4.10
N ALA A 156 -16.15 5.34 -3.05
CA ALA A 156 -16.98 6.53 -3.18
C ALA A 156 -16.36 7.54 -4.17
N HIS A 157 -15.05 7.77 -4.06
CA HIS A 157 -14.31 8.60 -5.00
C HIS A 157 -14.39 8.06 -6.43
N MET A 158 -14.17 6.76 -6.63
CA MET A 158 -14.24 6.13 -7.96
C MET A 158 -15.62 6.29 -8.63
N VAL A 159 -16.71 6.23 -7.85
CA VAL A 159 -18.08 6.39 -8.37
C VAL A 159 -18.38 7.85 -8.68
N CYS A 160 -17.99 8.76 -7.79
CA CYS A 160 -18.26 10.19 -7.94
C CYS A 160 -17.30 10.90 -8.91
N LYS A 161 -16.12 10.34 -9.20
CA LYS A 161 -15.19 10.96 -10.15
C LYS A 161 -15.72 10.77 -11.58
N SER A 162 -15.90 11.88 -12.29
CA SER A 162 -16.13 11.84 -13.74
C SER A 162 -14.89 11.23 -14.44
N PRO A 163 -15.05 10.25 -15.35
CA PRO A 163 -13.90 9.68 -16.05
C PRO A 163 -13.24 10.73 -16.97
N SER A 164 -11.99 11.10 -16.67
CA SER A 164 -11.21 11.99 -17.53
C SER A 164 -10.90 11.32 -18.88
N ALA A 165 -10.55 12.09 -19.91
CA ALA A 165 -10.12 11.53 -21.20
C ALA A 165 -8.92 10.59 -21.01
N ALA A 166 -7.99 10.97 -20.14
CA ALA A 166 -6.81 10.17 -19.78
C ALA A 166 -7.19 8.86 -19.05
N ALA A 167 -8.16 8.89 -18.13
CA ALA A 167 -8.67 7.68 -17.47
C ALA A 167 -9.34 6.71 -18.47
N ARG A 168 -10.09 7.25 -19.44
CA ARG A 168 -10.69 6.45 -20.53
C ARG A 168 -9.63 5.85 -21.45
N ALA A 169 -8.58 6.60 -21.77
CA ALA A 169 -7.47 6.12 -22.59
C ALA A 169 -6.68 5.00 -21.88
N ASN A 170 -6.29 5.20 -20.62
CA ASN A 170 -5.59 4.19 -19.82
C ASN A 170 -6.41 2.89 -19.69
N ALA A 171 -7.72 2.99 -19.48
CA ALA A 171 -8.58 1.80 -19.42
C ALA A 171 -8.70 1.07 -20.76
N ARG A 172 -8.60 1.79 -21.90
CA ARG A 172 -8.59 1.17 -23.24
C ARG A 172 -7.26 0.46 -23.53
N GLU A 173 -6.15 1.08 -23.14
CA GLU A 173 -4.80 0.52 -23.29
C GLU A 173 -4.61 -0.75 -22.47
N GLU A 174 -5.08 -0.78 -21.21
CA GLU A 174 -5.02 -2.02 -20.42
C GLU A 174 -5.92 -3.13 -20.97
N VAL A 175 -7.07 -2.81 -21.57
CA VAL A 175 -7.98 -3.81 -22.16
C VAL A 175 -7.48 -4.30 -23.52
N ASN A 176 -6.83 -3.44 -24.30
CA ASN A 176 -6.22 -3.79 -25.57
C ASN A 176 -4.84 -3.13 -25.68
N PRO A 177 -3.76 -3.81 -25.21
CA PRO A 177 -2.41 -3.26 -25.23
C PRO A 177 -1.84 -3.06 -26.63
N ASN A 178 -2.51 -3.56 -27.67
CA ASN A 178 -2.16 -3.34 -29.08
C ASN A 178 -3.03 -2.26 -29.75
N ALA A 179 -3.90 -1.56 -28.99
CA ALA A 179 -4.66 -0.43 -29.50
C ALA A 179 -3.72 0.77 -29.74
N LEU A 180 -3.88 1.44 -30.89
CA LEU A 180 -3.12 2.66 -31.20
C LEU A 180 -3.28 3.70 -30.09
N PRO A 181 -2.20 4.37 -29.64
CA PRO A 181 -2.27 5.42 -28.64
C PRO A 181 -3.30 6.47 -29.04
N SER A 182 -4.15 6.88 -28.11
CA SER A 182 -5.23 7.86 -28.37
C SER A 182 -4.76 9.13 -29.08
N ALA A 183 -3.53 9.60 -28.79
CA ALA A 183 -2.90 10.72 -29.46
C ALA A 183 -2.65 10.49 -30.97
N GLU A 184 -2.30 9.28 -31.40
CA GLU A 184 -2.14 8.94 -32.82
C GLU A 184 -3.48 8.77 -33.54
N ALA A 185 -4.51 8.32 -32.82
CA ALA A 185 -5.86 8.20 -33.35
C ALA A 185 -6.54 9.57 -33.52
N GLU A 186 -6.34 10.50 -32.58
CA GLU A 186 -6.82 11.88 -32.67
C GLU A 186 -6.08 12.66 -33.77
N ALA A 187 -4.74 12.54 -33.84
CA ALA A 187 -3.95 13.16 -34.89
C ALA A 187 -4.29 12.65 -36.32
N ARG A 188 -4.75 11.39 -36.46
CA ARG A 188 -5.24 10.85 -37.73
C ARG A 188 -6.68 11.21 -38.06
N ALA A 189 -7.49 11.60 -37.07
CA ALA A 189 -8.85 12.05 -37.28
C ALA A 189 -8.90 13.53 -37.72
N GLU A 190 -7.86 14.29 -37.36
CA GLU A 190 -7.66 15.69 -37.76
C GLU A 190 -6.85 15.88 -39.05
N ALA A 191 -6.33 14.78 -39.65
CA ALA A 191 -5.57 14.77 -40.91
C ALA A 191 -6.41 14.20 -42.07
#